data_AF-A0A9E5LSU4-F1
#
_entry.id   AF-A0A9E5LSU4-F1
#
_cell.length_a   1.000
_cell.length_b   1.000
_cell.length_c   1.000
_cell.angle_alpha   90.00
_cell.angle_beta   90.00
_cell.angle_gamma   90.00
#
_symmetry.space_group_name_H-M   'P 1'
#
loop_
_entity.id
_entity.type
_entity.pdbx_description
1 polymer ?
#
loop_
_entity_poly.entity_id
_entity_poly.type
_entity_poly.pdbx_seq_one_letter_code
_entity_poly.pdbx_strand_id
1 'polypeptide(L)'
;MQRRNKILLIILATFVSLIVFLSFGFQTSNFNDLIQKKFNDQYKKIKLEFKDIRVSLDIKDFAVKFSLNQPKLYHKGDLTNIYQTNFGVGIFSAIKGNYNPKFIEVKFSENSFEKSINLVRDVFLDDSQKSYLDNKVKKGFIKGDLKIYNEDAVKIEFLGSIKDTSFIISNELPE
;
A
#
# COMPACT_ATOMS: atom_id res chain seq x y z
N MET A 1 -40.83 -24.17 -15.68
CA MET A 1 -39.54 -24.29 -14.93
C MET A 1 -38.31 -23.99 -15.79
N GLN A 2 -38.17 -24.57 -16.99
CA GLN A 2 -36.96 -24.43 -17.82
C GLN A 2 -36.59 -22.99 -18.25
N ARG A 3 -37.56 -22.14 -18.63
CA ARG A 3 -37.28 -20.73 -19.01
C ARG A 3 -36.74 -19.89 -17.85
N ARG A 4 -37.27 -20.08 -16.63
CA ARG A 4 -36.78 -19.40 -15.41
C ARG A 4 -35.33 -19.77 -15.12
N ASN A 5 -34.96 -21.04 -15.29
CA ASN A 5 -33.59 -21.51 -15.10
C ASN A 5 -32.64 -20.91 -16.15
N LYS A 6 -33.07 -20.76 -17.40
CA LYS A 6 -32.28 -20.08 -18.45
C LYS A 6 -32.04 -18.60 -18.12
N ILE A 7 -33.06 -17.89 -17.65
CA ILE A 7 -32.92 -16.47 -17.24
C ILE A 7 -31.95 -16.35 -16.05
N LEU A 8 -32.09 -17.21 -15.04
CA LEU A 8 -31.17 -17.22 -13.89
C LEU A 8 -29.72 -17.49 -14.31
N LEU A 9 -29.50 -18.41 -15.25
CA LEU A 9 -28.16 -18.69 -15.78
C LEU A 9 -27.56 -17.49 -16.53
N ILE A 10 -28.36 -16.78 -17.32
CA ILE A 10 -27.91 -15.56 -18.01
C ILE A 10 -27.54 -14.48 -16.99
N ILE A 11 -28.36 -14.26 -15.97
CA ILE A 11 -28.08 -13.28 -14.91
C ILE A 11 -26.78 -13.65 -14.18
N LEU A 12 -26.59 -14.92 -13.83
CA LEU A 12 -25.38 -15.40 -13.18
C LEU A 12 -24.16 -15.23 -14.07
N ALA A 13 -24.24 -15.59 -15.35
CA ALA A 13 -23.14 -15.44 -16.30
C ALA A 13 -22.74 -13.97 -16.46
N THR A 14 -23.71 -13.06 -16.59
CA THR A 14 -23.47 -11.62 -16.65
C THR A 14 -22.82 -11.10 -15.36
N PHE A 15 -23.29 -11.54 -14.20
CA PHE A 15 -22.73 -11.14 -12.91
C PHE A 15 -21.28 -11.60 -12.71
N VAL A 16 -20.98 -12.86 -13.05
CA VAL A 16 -19.61 -13.40 -13.01
C VAL A 16 -18.72 -12.65 -13.99
N SER A 17 -19.21 -12.37 -15.20
CA SER A 17 -18.45 -11.62 -16.21
C SER A 17 -18.12 -10.20 -15.73
N LEU A 18 -19.07 -9.55 -15.06
CA LEU A 18 -18.85 -8.23 -14.47
C LEU A 18 -17.81 -8.27 -13.35
N ILE A 19 -17.86 -9.27 -12.45
CA ILE A 19 -16.85 -9.43 -11.39
C ILE A 19 -15.47 -9.63 -12.00
N VAL A 20 -15.35 -10.49 -13.00
CA VAL A 20 -14.06 -10.75 -13.69
C VAL A 20 -13.55 -9.47 -14.34
N PHE A 21 -14.40 -8.74 -15.07
CA PHE A 21 -14.04 -7.46 -15.70
C PHE A 21 -13.56 -6.43 -14.66
N LEU A 22 -14.30 -6.25 -13.56
CA LEU A 22 -13.91 -5.33 -12.50
C LEU A 22 -12.62 -5.76 -11.80
N SER A 23 -12.31 -7.06 -11.76
CA SER A 23 -11.08 -7.59 -11.16
C SER A 23 -9.83 -7.28 -11.98
N PHE A 24 -9.94 -7.21 -13.32
CA PHE A 24 -8.87 -6.67 -14.16
C PHE A 24 -8.66 -5.17 -13.91
N GLY A 25 -9.77 -4.46 -13.70
CA GLY A 25 -9.77 -3.04 -13.41
C GLY A 25 -9.54 -2.14 -14.62
N PHE A 26 -9.56 -0.84 -14.38
CA PHE A 26 -9.39 0.20 -15.41
C PHE A 26 -8.48 1.31 -14.91
N GLN A 27 -7.82 2.01 -15.83
CA GLN A 27 -6.90 3.10 -15.53
C GLN A 27 -7.66 4.44 -15.56
N THR A 28 -7.38 5.30 -14.59
CA THR A 28 -8.01 6.63 -14.48
C THR A 28 -7.12 7.59 -13.71
N SER A 29 -7.25 8.88 -13.99
CA SER A 29 -6.61 9.97 -13.24
C SER A 29 -7.56 10.71 -12.30
N ASN A 30 -8.86 10.36 -12.28
CA ASN A 30 -9.90 11.10 -11.58
C ASN A 30 -9.71 11.19 -10.06
N PHE A 31 -8.90 10.30 -9.49
CA PHE A 31 -8.63 10.25 -8.05
C PHE A 31 -7.25 10.81 -7.69
N ASN A 32 -6.44 11.20 -8.67
CA ASN A 32 -5.06 11.60 -8.44
C ASN A 32 -4.97 12.77 -7.48
N ASP A 33 -5.69 13.85 -7.75
CA ASP A 33 -5.67 15.07 -6.94
C ASP A 33 -6.12 14.77 -5.50
N LEU A 34 -7.16 13.96 -5.33
CA LEU A 34 -7.67 13.58 -4.01
C LEU A 34 -6.63 12.79 -3.21
N ILE A 35 -6.00 11.80 -3.84
CA ILE A 35 -4.99 10.94 -3.20
C ILE A 35 -3.73 11.76 -2.90
N GLN A 36 -3.23 12.54 -3.86
CA GLN A 36 -2.05 13.39 -3.67
C GLN A 36 -2.28 14.42 -2.55
N LYS A 37 -3.43 15.09 -2.55
CA LYS A 37 -3.77 16.06 -1.51
C LYS A 37 -3.82 15.41 -0.13
N LYS A 38 -4.59 14.33 0.04
CA LYS A 38 -4.68 13.63 1.34
C LYS A 38 -3.33 13.11 1.82
N PHE A 39 -2.52 12.56 0.92
CA PHE A 39 -1.20 12.05 1.26
C PHE A 39 -0.25 13.17 1.69
N ASN A 40 -0.17 14.25 0.91
CA ASN A 40 0.74 15.36 1.19
C ASN A 40 0.30 16.18 2.43
N ASP A 41 -1.02 16.29 2.68
CA ASP A 41 -1.57 16.93 3.89
C ASP A 41 -1.18 16.14 5.15
N GLN A 42 -1.24 14.81 5.09
CA GLN A 42 -0.90 13.91 6.20
C GLN A 42 0.62 13.78 6.41
N TYR A 43 1.39 13.69 5.33
CA TYR A 43 2.83 13.39 5.35
C TYR A 43 3.66 14.54 4.76
N LYS A 44 3.69 15.69 5.43
CA LYS A 44 4.37 16.92 4.97
C LYS A 44 5.86 16.76 4.61
N LYS A 45 6.53 15.71 5.09
CA LYS A 45 7.96 15.42 4.84
C LYS A 45 8.20 14.54 3.61
N ILE A 46 7.14 14.00 3.01
CA ILE A 46 7.21 13.17 1.81
C ILE A 46 6.44 13.87 0.68
N LYS A 47 6.98 13.79 -0.53
CA LYS A 47 6.23 14.09 -1.75
C LYS A 47 5.94 12.80 -2.51
N LEU A 48 4.65 12.53 -2.76
CA LEU A 48 4.20 11.41 -3.58
C LEU A 48 3.73 11.92 -4.96
N GLU A 49 4.32 11.39 -6.03
CA GLU A 49 3.92 11.68 -7.42
C GLU A 49 3.57 10.39 -8.15
N PHE A 50 2.51 10.42 -8.96
CA PHE A 50 2.11 9.31 -9.82
C PHE A 50 1.24 9.85 -10.96
N LYS A 51 1.23 9.14 -12.10
CA LYS A 51 0.54 9.59 -13.32
C LYS A 51 -0.93 9.20 -13.34
N ASP A 52 -1.22 7.91 -13.18
CA ASP A 52 -2.57 7.37 -13.19
C ASP A 52 -2.69 6.31 -12.11
N ILE A 53 -3.92 5.98 -11.76
CA ILE A 53 -4.22 4.84 -10.89
C ILE A 53 -5.00 3.78 -11.66
N ARG A 54 -4.81 2.52 -11.28
CA ARG A 54 -5.69 1.43 -11.69
C ARG A 54 -6.67 1.13 -10.57
N VAL A 55 -7.96 1.21 -10.86
CA VAL A 55 -9.03 0.83 -9.94
C VAL A 55 -9.49 -0.57 -10.32
N SER A 56 -9.46 -1.49 -9.37
CA SER A 56 -9.81 -2.90 -9.59
C SER A 56 -10.56 -3.48 -8.39
N LEU A 57 -11.29 -4.56 -8.60
CA LEU A 57 -11.85 -5.37 -7.53
C LEU A 57 -10.80 -6.37 -7.04
N ASP A 58 -10.46 -6.30 -5.77
CA ASP A 58 -9.68 -7.33 -5.09
C ASP A 58 -10.64 -8.35 -4.47
N ILE A 59 -10.83 -9.47 -5.17
CA ILE A 59 -11.70 -10.56 -4.70
C ILE A 59 -11.15 -11.18 -3.41
N LYS A 60 -9.82 -11.33 -3.29
CA LYS A 60 -9.17 -12.01 -2.16
C LYS A 60 -9.38 -11.22 -0.87
N ASP A 61 -9.15 -9.92 -0.91
CA ASP A 61 -9.30 -9.05 0.26
C ASP A 61 -10.69 -8.41 0.36
N PHE A 62 -11.61 -8.74 -0.56
CA PHE A 62 -12.96 -8.18 -0.64
C PHE A 62 -12.96 -6.63 -0.58
N ALA A 63 -12.16 -6.02 -1.46
CA ALA A 63 -11.88 -4.59 -1.46
C ALA A 63 -11.90 -3.99 -2.87
N VAL A 64 -12.21 -2.70 -2.98
CA VAL A 64 -11.84 -1.89 -4.15
C VAL A 64 -10.37 -1.50 -3.97
N LYS A 65 -9.53 -1.94 -4.90
CA LYS A 65 -8.09 -1.71 -4.89
C LYS A 65 -7.71 -0.59 -5.84
N PHE A 66 -7.04 0.41 -5.30
CA PHE A 66 -6.44 1.54 -6.00
C PHE A 66 -4.93 1.32 -6.12
N SER A 67 -4.45 1.03 -7.33
CA SER A 67 -3.05 0.72 -7.62
C SER A 67 -2.36 1.90 -8.30
N LEU A 68 -1.36 2.46 -7.64
CA LEU A 68 -0.44 3.45 -8.21
C LEU A 68 0.72 2.66 -8.84
N ASN A 69 0.88 2.77 -10.15
CA ASN A 69 1.97 2.12 -10.87
C ASN A 69 3.17 3.07 -10.95
N GLN A 70 4.35 2.58 -10.54
CA GLN A 70 5.60 3.33 -10.53
C GLN A 70 5.51 4.72 -9.86
N PRO A 71 4.93 4.83 -8.65
CA PRO A 71 4.90 6.10 -7.95
C PRO A 71 6.33 6.54 -7.59
N LYS A 72 6.56 7.85 -7.60
CA LYS A 72 7.80 8.45 -7.11
C LYS A 72 7.57 8.98 -5.71
N LEU A 73 8.32 8.45 -4.76
CA LEU A 73 8.27 8.85 -3.36
C LEU A 73 9.58 9.54 -3.00
N TYR A 74 9.50 10.84 -2.71
CA TYR A 74 10.65 11.65 -2.34
C TYR A 74 10.63 11.96 -0.84
N HIS A 75 11.72 11.66 -0.15
CA HIS A 75 11.93 12.01 1.25
C HIS A 75 13.29 12.71 1.38
N LYS A 76 13.32 13.99 1.79
CA LYS A 76 14.55 14.81 1.88
C LYS A 76 15.39 14.82 0.59
N GLY A 77 14.73 14.72 -0.57
CA GLY A 77 15.38 14.67 -1.89
C GLY A 77 15.78 13.26 -2.34
N ASP A 78 15.78 12.27 -1.45
CA ASP A 78 16.03 10.87 -1.81
C ASP A 78 14.78 10.24 -2.43
N LEU A 79 14.97 9.56 -3.56
CA LEU A 79 13.93 8.79 -4.24
C LEU A 79 13.91 7.35 -3.70
N THR A 80 12.73 6.88 -3.32
CA THR A 80 12.50 5.45 -3.04
C THR A 80 12.00 4.75 -4.30
N ASN A 81 12.66 3.66 -4.68
CA ASN A 81 12.29 2.85 -5.83
C ASN A 81 11.08 1.97 -5.54
N ILE A 82 9.88 2.53 -5.73
CA ILE A 82 8.60 1.84 -5.59
C ILE A 82 8.06 1.53 -6.98
N TYR A 83 7.77 0.26 -7.26
CA TYR A 83 7.21 -0.12 -8.56
C TYR A 83 5.68 -0.22 -8.52
N GLN A 84 5.09 -0.41 -7.33
CA GLN A 84 3.63 -0.37 -7.16
C GLN A 84 3.24 -0.06 -5.71
N THR A 85 2.20 0.76 -5.53
CA THR A 85 1.52 0.92 -4.23
C THR A 85 0.04 0.62 -4.41
N ASN A 86 -0.53 -0.24 -3.57
CA ASN A 86 -1.95 -0.56 -3.58
C ASN A 86 -2.61 -0.10 -2.29
N PHE A 87 -3.76 0.54 -2.42
CA PHE A 87 -4.65 0.87 -1.31
C PHE A 87 -5.95 0.10 -1.48
N GLY A 88 -6.32 -0.72 -0.51
CA GLY A 88 -7.58 -1.44 -0.51
C GLY A 88 -8.60 -0.75 0.37
N VAL A 89 -9.78 -0.42 -0.17
CA VAL A 89 -10.93 0.04 0.62
C VAL A 89 -11.99 -1.06 0.58
N GLY A 90 -12.51 -1.46 1.75
CA GLY A 90 -13.57 -2.48 1.79
C GLY A 90 -14.77 -2.10 0.90
N ILE A 91 -15.29 -3.04 0.11
CA ILE A 91 -16.33 -2.76 -0.91
C ILE A 91 -17.54 -2.05 -0.30
N PHE A 92 -18.04 -2.54 0.84
CA PHE A 92 -19.17 -1.92 1.54
C PHE A 92 -18.84 -0.52 2.08
N SER A 93 -17.60 -0.30 2.53
CA SER A 93 -17.15 1.02 2.99
C SER A 93 -17.10 2.01 1.83
N ALA A 94 -16.53 1.60 0.70
CA ALA A 94 -16.46 2.42 -0.51
C ALA A 94 -17.85 2.83 -1.01
N ILE A 95 -18.82 1.91 -1.05
CA ILE A 95 -20.22 2.19 -1.43
C ILE A 95 -20.86 3.21 -0.49
N LYS A 96 -20.52 3.17 0.81
CA LYS A 96 -20.98 4.13 1.82
C LYS A 96 -20.18 5.45 1.81
N GLY A 97 -19.23 5.63 0.90
CA GLY A 97 -18.36 6.81 0.83
C GLY A 97 -17.28 6.86 1.93
N ASN A 98 -17.05 5.77 2.66
CA ASN A 98 -15.96 5.66 3.62
C ASN A 98 -14.75 5.01 2.95
N TYR A 99 -13.70 5.81 2.76
CA TYR A 99 -12.48 5.42 2.05
C TYR A 99 -11.30 5.13 2.99
N ASN A 100 -11.57 4.78 4.25
CA ASN A 100 -10.51 4.32 5.15
C ASN A 100 -9.86 3.05 4.58
N PRO A 101 -8.52 3.00 4.50
CA PRO A 101 -7.83 1.82 4.00
C PRO A 101 -8.10 0.60 4.88
N LYS A 102 -8.54 -0.50 4.27
CA LYS A 102 -8.53 -1.86 4.83
C LYS A 102 -7.12 -2.44 4.80
N PHE A 103 -6.37 -2.16 3.73
CA PHE A 103 -4.95 -2.50 3.65
C PHE A 103 -4.19 -1.50 2.80
N ILE A 104 -2.88 -1.46 3.02
CA ILE A 104 -1.90 -0.76 2.20
C ILE A 104 -0.81 -1.77 1.83
N GLU A 105 -0.47 -1.86 0.55
CA GLU A 105 0.62 -2.71 0.06
C GLU A 105 1.61 -1.84 -0.71
N VAL A 106 2.87 -1.90 -0.34
CA VAL A 106 3.96 -1.19 -1.01
C VAL A 106 4.91 -2.22 -1.57
N LYS A 107 5.10 -2.17 -2.88
CA LYS A 107 6.00 -3.05 -3.62
C LYS A 107 7.17 -2.25 -4.14
N PHE A 108 8.36 -2.60 -3.68
CA PHE A 108 9.56 -1.82 -3.92
C PHE A 108 10.69 -2.71 -4.41
N SER A 109 11.46 -2.17 -5.36
CA SER A 109 12.67 -2.80 -5.83
C SER A 109 13.80 -2.50 -4.84
N GLU A 110 15.04 -2.75 -5.23
CA GLU A 110 16.17 -2.56 -4.34
C GLU A 110 16.32 -1.10 -3.91
N ASN A 111 16.34 -0.90 -2.59
CA ASN A 111 16.54 0.39 -1.93
C ASN A 111 17.60 0.24 -0.85
N SER A 112 18.27 1.34 -0.50
CA SER A 112 19.10 1.39 0.71
C SER A 112 18.22 1.14 1.93
N PHE A 113 18.55 0.11 2.71
CA PHE A 113 17.77 -0.26 3.87
C PHE A 113 17.83 0.82 4.96
N GLU A 114 18.99 1.46 5.14
CA GLU A 114 19.16 2.61 6.03
C GLU A 114 18.22 3.76 5.63
N LYS A 115 18.19 4.13 4.34
CA LYS A 115 17.30 5.20 3.85
C LYS A 115 15.83 4.85 4.02
N SER A 116 15.45 3.58 3.80
CA SER A 116 14.06 3.12 4.02
C SER A 116 13.66 3.20 5.50
N ILE A 117 14.54 2.79 6.42
CA ILE A 117 14.29 2.91 7.87
C ILE A 117 14.20 4.38 8.30
N ASN A 118 15.10 5.24 7.79
CA ASN A 118 15.06 6.67 8.06
C ASN A 118 13.76 7.32 7.56
N LEU A 119 13.27 6.93 6.38
CA LEU A 119 11.97 7.38 5.87
C LEU A 119 10.86 6.96 6.83
N VAL A 120 10.84 5.69 7.25
CA VAL A 120 9.79 5.19 8.15
C VAL A 120 9.80 5.95 9.48
N ARG A 121 10.98 6.09 10.07
CA ARG A 121 11.21 6.81 11.34
C ARG A 121 10.77 8.27 11.26
N ASP A 122 11.14 8.97 10.20
CA ASP A 122 10.95 10.42 10.11
C ASP A 122 9.48 10.80 9.84
N VAL A 123 8.70 9.86 9.29
CA VAL A 123 7.37 10.11 8.72
C VAL A 123 6.24 9.46 9.52
N PHE A 124 6.45 8.25 10.04
CA PHE A 124 5.38 7.48 10.69
C PHE A 124 5.56 7.29 12.19
N LEU A 125 6.73 7.60 12.76
CA LEU A 125 7.00 7.44 14.19
C LEU A 125 7.00 8.78 14.92
N ASP A 126 6.39 8.77 16.12
CA ASP A 126 6.48 9.87 17.08
C ASP A 126 7.86 9.92 17.74
N ASP A 127 8.23 11.07 18.31
CA ASP A 127 9.57 11.30 18.88
C ASP A 127 9.98 10.24 19.92
N SER A 128 9.05 9.78 20.75
CA SER A 128 9.28 8.72 21.73
C SER A 128 9.57 7.35 21.11
N GLN A 129 9.17 7.12 19.86
CA GLN A 129 9.36 5.86 19.15
C GLN A 129 10.62 5.87 18.28
N LYS A 130 11.14 7.05 17.92
CA LYS A 130 12.31 7.17 17.03
C LYS A 130 13.57 6.53 17.61
N SER A 131 13.74 6.60 18.93
CA SER A 131 14.85 5.98 19.65
C SER A 131 14.96 4.47 19.42
N TYR A 132 13.83 3.77 19.20
CA TYR A 132 13.85 2.31 18.96
C TYR A 132 14.49 1.91 17.63
N LEU A 133 14.55 2.82 16.65
CA LEU A 133 15.17 2.58 15.34
C LEU A 133 16.51 3.30 15.17
N ASP A 134 16.93 4.11 16.14
CA ASP A 134 18.12 4.92 16.02
C ASP A 134 19.38 4.08 15.86
N ASN A 135 20.09 4.32 14.77
CA ASN A 135 21.39 3.74 14.44
C ASN A 135 21.42 2.19 14.43
N LYS A 136 20.25 1.52 14.44
CA LYS A 136 20.19 0.06 14.46
C LYS A 136 20.52 -0.56 13.11
N VAL A 137 20.28 0.14 12.00
CA VAL A 137 20.65 -0.31 10.64
C VAL A 137 21.73 0.61 10.09
N LYS A 138 22.94 0.09 9.88
CA LYS A 138 24.06 0.90 9.37
C LYS A 138 24.18 0.89 7.85
N LYS A 139 23.80 -0.21 7.21
CA LYS A 139 23.89 -0.41 5.76
C LYS A 139 23.05 -1.62 5.33
N GLY A 140 22.92 -1.79 4.03
CA GLY A 140 22.29 -2.95 3.39
C GLY A 140 21.24 -2.54 2.37
N PHE A 141 20.68 -3.55 1.74
CA PHE A 141 19.67 -3.40 0.71
C PHE A 141 18.40 -4.14 1.10
N ILE A 142 17.24 -3.54 0.80
CA ILE A 142 15.93 -4.16 0.99
C ILE A 142 15.14 -4.10 -0.32
N LYS A 143 14.45 -5.20 -0.62
CA LYS A 143 13.45 -5.28 -1.70
C LYS A 143 12.34 -6.21 -1.28
N GLY A 144 11.13 -5.98 -1.78
CA GLY A 144 10.00 -6.86 -1.55
C GLY A 144 8.67 -6.16 -1.55
N ASP A 145 7.70 -6.89 -1.03
CA ASP A 145 6.32 -6.49 -0.90
C ASP A 145 5.99 -6.42 0.59
N LEU A 146 5.62 -5.22 1.05
CA LEU A 146 5.16 -4.96 2.41
C LEU A 146 3.66 -4.70 2.37
N LYS A 147 2.87 -5.50 3.06
CA LYS A 147 1.42 -5.33 3.17
C LYS A 147 1.01 -5.15 4.63
N ILE A 148 0.27 -4.08 4.90
CA ILE A 148 -0.24 -3.72 6.22
C ILE A 148 -1.76 -3.78 6.16
N TYR A 149 -2.36 -4.57 7.03
CA TYR A 149 -3.81 -4.68 7.20
C TYR A 149 -4.26 -3.84 8.40
N ASN A 150 -5.28 -3.02 8.17
CA ASN A 150 -5.90 -2.16 9.18
C ASN A 150 -7.13 -2.87 9.76
N GLU A 151 -6.86 -3.89 10.57
CA GLU A 151 -7.84 -4.67 11.33
C GLU A 151 -7.70 -4.34 12.83
N ASP A 152 -8.54 -4.93 13.70
CA ASP A 152 -8.52 -4.69 15.15
C ASP A 152 -7.12 -4.91 15.78
N ALA A 153 -6.35 -5.84 15.20
CA ALA A 153 -4.91 -5.96 15.42
C ALA A 153 -4.18 -5.67 14.10
N VAL A 154 -3.19 -4.78 14.14
CA VAL A 154 -2.37 -4.48 12.96
C VAL A 154 -1.62 -5.74 12.54
N LYS A 155 -1.91 -6.23 11.34
CA LYS A 155 -1.20 -7.35 10.73
C LYS A 155 -0.27 -6.85 9.63
N ILE A 156 1.00 -7.24 9.72
CA ILE A 156 2.04 -6.86 8.76
C ILE A 156 2.56 -8.13 8.09
N GLU A 157 2.54 -8.16 6.75
CA GLU A 157 3.14 -9.21 5.94
C GLU A 157 4.29 -8.61 5.13
N PHE A 158 5.48 -9.20 5.25
CA PHE A 158 6.63 -8.84 4.43
C PHE A 158 7.13 -10.06 3.67
N LEU A 159 7.17 -9.95 2.34
CA LEU A 159 7.76 -10.95 1.47
C LEU A 159 8.87 -10.30 0.66
N GLY A 160 10.12 -10.65 0.93
CA GLY A 160 11.26 -9.99 0.30
C GLY A 160 12.61 -10.51 0.75
N SER A 161 13.64 -9.72 0.48
CA SER A 161 15.00 -10.02 0.91
C SER A 161 15.69 -8.79 1.45
N ILE A 162 16.45 -9.00 2.53
CA ILE A 162 17.43 -8.04 3.04
C ILE A 162 18.81 -8.62 2.76
N LYS A 163 19.73 -7.80 2.23
CA LYS A 163 21.09 -8.22 1.87
C LYS A 163 22.13 -7.23 2.37
N ASP A 164 23.34 -7.73 2.57
CA ASP A 164 24.54 -6.95 2.93
C ASP A 164 24.33 -6.00 4.11
N THR A 165 23.50 -6.43 5.06
CA THR A 165 23.06 -5.59 6.15
C THR A 165 23.95 -5.71 7.38
N SER A 166 23.97 -4.66 8.19
CA SER A 166 24.67 -4.66 9.47
C SER A 166 23.78 -4.00 10.51
N PHE A 167 23.53 -4.72 11.60
CA PHE A 167 22.70 -4.28 12.70
C PHE A 167 23.52 -3.96 13.94
N ILE A 168 23.10 -2.96 14.71
CA ILE A 168 23.54 -2.77 16.10
C ILE A 168 22.43 -3.31 17.00
N ILE A 169 22.78 -4.29 17.83
CA ILE A 169 21.93 -4.78 18.92
C ILE A 169 22.58 -4.30 20.21
N SER A 170 22.09 -3.17 20.74
CA SER A 170 22.45 -2.71 22.08
C SER A 170 21.30 -3.00 23.04
N ASN A 171 21.64 -3.42 24.25
CA ASN A 171 20.70 -3.77 25.31
C ASN A 171 20.38 -2.57 26.23
N GLU A 172 20.66 -1.36 25.76
CA GLU A 172 20.43 -0.15 26.54
C GLU A 172 18.92 0.14 26.51
N LEU A 173 18.28 -0.16 27.64
CA LEU A 173 16.95 0.34 27.94
C LEU A 173 16.98 1.87 27.81
N PRO A 174 15.99 2.48 27.15
CA PRO A 174 15.90 3.94 27.15
C PRO A 174 15.78 4.41 28.61
N GLU A 175 16.69 5.29 29.04
CA GLU A 175 16.58 6.04 30.30
C GLU A 175 15.33 6.94 30.29
#